data_AF-K4EGR3-F1
#
_entry.id   AF-K4EGR3-F1
#
_cell.length_a   1.000
_cell.length_b   1.000
_cell.length_c   1.000
_cell.angle_alpha   90.00
_cell.angle_beta   90.00
_cell.angle_gamma   90.00
#
_symmetry.space_group_name_H-M   'P 1'
#
loop_
_entity.id
_entity.type
_entity.pdbx_description
1 polymer ?
#
loop_
_entity_poly.entity_id
_entity_poly.type
_entity_poly.pdbx_seq_one_letter_code
_entity_poly.pdbx_strand_id
1 'polypeptide(L)'
;LLFYPGNWPIFGPTHLPLVVEGVLLSLADYIGFLYVRTGTPEYVRLIEQGSLRTFGGHTTVIAAFFAAFMSMLVFVLWWYLGAFFCTAFYYVKGPRGR
;
A
#
# COMPACT_ATOMS: atom_id res chain seq x y z
N LEU A 1 -10.80 -0.17 -0.63
CA LEU A 1 -11.64 1.03 -0.87
C LEU A 1 -11.19 2.25 -0.09
N LEU A 2 -11.31 2.28 1.24
CA LEU A 2 -11.02 3.51 2.02
C LEU A 2 -9.54 3.87 2.16
N PHE A 3 -8.64 2.93 1.85
CA PHE A 3 -7.20 3.13 2.04
C PHE A 3 -6.65 4.33 1.27
N TYR A 4 -6.93 4.45 -0.03
CA TYR A 4 -6.40 5.55 -0.84
C TYR A 4 -7.02 6.91 -0.46
N PRO A 5 -8.36 7.06 -0.35
CA PRO A 5 -8.96 8.31 0.12
C PRO A 5 -8.55 8.71 1.55
N GLY A 6 -8.39 7.74 2.46
CA GLY A 6 -8.01 8.01 3.85
C GLY A 6 -6.58 8.54 4.00
N ASN A 7 -5.68 8.17 3.07
CA ASN A 7 -4.30 8.65 3.04
C ASN A 7 -4.13 9.96 2.24
N TRP A 8 -5.14 10.35 1.45
CA TRP A 8 -5.06 11.53 0.58
C TRP A 8 -4.79 12.86 1.30
N PRO A 9 -5.36 13.15 2.50
CA PRO A 9 -5.04 14.40 3.20
C PRO A 9 -3.56 14.57 3.54
N ILE A 10 -2.83 13.47 3.69
CA ILE A 10 -1.40 13.48 4.00
C ILE A 10 -0.56 13.56 2.72
N PHE A 11 -0.87 12.74 1.71
CA PHE A 11 -0.03 12.64 0.50
C PHE A 11 -0.44 13.58 -0.63
N GLY A 12 -1.68 14.07 -0.65
CA GLY A 12 -2.21 14.97 -1.68
C GLY A 12 -1.29 16.16 -2.00
N PRO A 13 -0.75 16.89 -1.00
CA PRO A 13 0.21 17.98 -1.25
C PRO A 13 1.48 17.55 -1.97
N THR A 14 1.93 16.30 -1.80
CA THR A 14 3.15 15.79 -2.46
C THR A 14 2.95 15.39 -3.92
N HIS A 15 1.70 15.33 -4.39
CA HIS A 15 1.37 15.08 -5.80
C HIS A 15 1.34 16.36 -6.65
N LEU A 16 1.66 17.52 -6.08
CA LEU A 16 1.74 18.76 -6.84
C LEU A 16 2.85 18.69 -7.91
N PRO A 17 2.57 19.16 -9.14
CA PRO A 17 3.55 19.19 -10.21
C PRO A 17 4.60 20.27 -9.98
N LEU A 18 5.85 19.97 -10.30
CA LEU A 18 6.96 20.92 -10.34
C LEU A 18 7.83 20.67 -11.57
N VAL A 19 8.48 21.72 -12.06
CA VAL A 19 9.42 21.62 -13.19
C VAL A 19 10.82 21.89 -12.68
N VAL A 20 11.71 20.91 -12.82
CA VAL A 20 13.13 21.00 -12.45
C VAL A 20 13.93 20.61 -13.68
N GLU A 21 14.89 21.47 -14.07
CA GLU A 21 15.76 21.25 -15.24
C GLU A 21 14.99 20.94 -16.55
N GLY A 22 13.78 21.47 -16.68
CA GLY A 22 12.91 21.25 -17.85
C GLY A 22 12.09 19.95 -17.81
N VAL A 23 12.21 19.14 -16.75
CA VAL A 23 11.46 17.89 -16.55
C VAL A 23 10.31 18.12 -15.56
N LEU A 24 9.12 17.62 -15.90
CA LEU A 24 7.97 17.59 -15.00
C LEU A 24 8.11 16.46 -13.99
N LEU A 25 8.12 16.79 -12.70
CA LEU A 25 8.19 15.85 -11.58
C LEU A 25 7.06 16.13 -10.60
N SER A 26 6.75 15.14 -9.74
CA SER A 26 5.94 15.39 -8.54
C SER A 26 6.84 15.85 -7.39
N LEU A 27 6.27 16.55 -6.40
CA LEU A 27 7.02 16.93 -5.19
C LEU A 27 7.59 15.71 -4.46
N ALA A 28 6.85 14.60 -4.45
CA ALA A 28 7.32 13.33 -3.91
C ALA A 28 8.58 12.80 -4.62
N ASP A 29 8.62 12.86 -5.95
CA ASP A 29 9.78 12.39 -6.73
C ASP A 29 10.99 13.31 -6.55
N TYR A 30 10.76 14.62 -6.47
CA TYR A 30 11.82 15.59 -6.22
C TYR A 30 12.45 15.44 -4.84
N ILE A 31 11.65 15.20 -3.79
CA ILE A 31 12.17 14.88 -2.45
C ILE A 31 13.03 13.61 -2.50
N GLY A 32 12.58 12.59 -3.23
CA GLY A 32 13.34 11.35 -3.42
C GLY A 32 14.66 11.53 -4.18
N PHE A 33 14.73 12.52 -5.08
CA PHE A 33 15.96 12.89 -5.79
C PHE A 33 16.92 13.69 -4.91
N LEU A 34 16.41 14.65 -4.13
CA LEU A 34 17.22 15.49 -3.24
C LEU A 34 17.84 14.69 -2.08
N TYR A 35 17.07 13.81 -1.45
CA TYR A 35 17.53 13.00 -0.33
C TYR A 35 18.06 11.66 -0.81
N VAL A 36 19.35 11.62 -1.13
CA VAL A 36 20.04 10.44 -1.67
C VAL A 36 19.96 9.25 -0.71
N ARG A 37 19.46 8.12 -1.21
CA ARG A 37 19.43 6.83 -0.51
C ARG A 37 20.38 5.84 -1.19
N THR A 38 21.55 5.61 -0.57
CA THR A 38 22.67 4.83 -1.13
C THR A 38 22.33 3.41 -1.59
N GLY A 39 21.33 2.76 -0.97
CA GLY A 39 20.92 1.39 -1.28
C GLY A 39 19.56 1.25 -1.99
N THR A 40 18.88 2.34 -2.35
CA THR A 40 17.54 2.27 -2.98
C THR A 40 17.43 3.21 -4.19
N PRO A 41 18.06 2.82 -5.33
CA PRO A 41 18.01 3.62 -6.54
C PRO A 41 16.59 3.64 -7.15
N GLU A 42 16.34 4.62 -8.02
CA GLU A 42 15.01 4.94 -8.55
C GLU A 42 14.37 3.77 -9.35
N TYR A 43 15.16 3.04 -10.12
CA TYR A 43 14.70 1.85 -10.88
C TYR A 43 14.23 0.67 -10.02
N VAL A 44 14.50 0.65 -8.71
CA VAL A 44 14.02 -0.41 -7.79
C VAL A 44 12.57 -0.14 -7.35
N ARG A 45 12.02 1.05 -7.61
CA ARG A 45 10.67 1.42 -7.21
C ARG A 45 9.63 0.60 -7.97
N LEU A 46 8.75 -0.06 -7.22
CA LEU A 46 7.55 -0.71 -7.75
C LEU A 46 6.38 0.29 -7.70
N ILE A 47 6.29 1.14 -8.71
CA ILE A 47 5.23 2.13 -8.89
C ILE A 47 4.54 1.94 -10.24
N GLU A 48 3.43 2.63 -10.45
CA GLU A 48 2.77 2.63 -11.75
C GLU A 48 3.67 3.32 -12.80
N GLN A 49 4.03 2.61 -13.88
CA GLN A 49 4.74 3.13 -15.05
C GLN A 49 3.87 3.15 -16.32
N GLY A 50 2.57 2.86 -16.16
CA GLY A 50 1.65 2.64 -17.28
C GLY A 50 1.86 1.29 -17.97
N SER A 51 0.83 0.82 -18.68
CA SER A 51 0.95 -0.33 -19.58
C SER A 51 0.08 -0.13 -20.82
N LEU A 52 0.32 -0.89 -21.88
CA LEU A 52 -0.54 -0.85 -23.07
C LEU A 52 -1.98 -1.30 -22.83
N ARG A 53 -2.29 -1.83 -21.63
CA ARG A 53 -3.60 -2.35 -21.25
C ARG A 53 -4.33 -1.47 -20.23
N THR A 54 -3.70 -0.41 -19.74
CA THR A 54 -4.30 0.46 -18.72
C THR A 54 -5.12 1.57 -19.36
N PHE A 55 -6.35 1.75 -18.89
CA PHE A 55 -7.12 2.97 -19.13
C PHE A 55 -6.68 4.01 -18.09
N GLY A 56 -5.96 5.04 -18.53
CA GLY A 56 -5.38 6.07 -17.66
C GLY A 56 -6.43 6.73 -16.74
N GLY A 57 -6.01 7.09 -15.54
CA GLY A 57 -6.86 7.78 -14.55
C GLY A 57 -7.80 6.88 -13.72
N HIS A 58 -8.00 5.62 -14.10
CA HIS A 58 -8.86 4.68 -13.34
C HIS A 58 -8.08 3.69 -12.46
N THR A 59 -6.75 3.70 -12.51
CA THR A 59 -5.88 2.71 -11.85
C THR A 59 -6.09 2.66 -10.34
N THR A 60 -6.25 3.81 -9.68
CA THR A 60 -6.48 3.90 -8.23
C THR A 60 -7.77 3.22 -7.78
N VAL A 61 -8.86 3.38 -8.53
CA VAL A 61 -10.17 2.78 -8.22
C VAL A 61 -10.10 1.27 -8.43
N ILE A 62 -9.56 0.82 -9.56
CA ILE A 62 -9.40 -0.62 -9.88
C ILE A 62 -8.56 -1.30 -8.81
N ALA A 63 -7.42 -0.71 -8.42
CA ALA A 63 -6.57 -1.21 -7.35
C ALA A 63 -7.31 -1.26 -6.00
N ALA A 64 -8.12 -0.25 -5.68
CA ALA A 64 -8.86 -0.18 -4.41
C ALA A 64 -9.95 -1.26 -4.29
N PHE A 65 -10.60 -1.65 -5.40
CA PHE A 65 -11.53 -2.77 -5.47
C PHE A 65 -10.80 -4.12 -5.41
N PHE A 66 -9.73 -4.27 -6.19
CA PHE A 66 -8.90 -5.47 -6.17
C PHE A 66 -8.37 -5.77 -4.75
N ALA A 67 -7.83 -4.76 -4.07
CA ALA A 67 -7.36 -4.88 -2.70
C ALA A 67 -8.49 -5.25 -1.73
N ALA A 68 -9.70 -4.70 -1.90
CA ALA A 68 -10.85 -5.05 -1.08
C ALA A 68 -11.23 -6.53 -1.23
N PHE A 69 -11.26 -7.04 -2.47
CA PHE A 69 -11.53 -8.44 -2.74
C PHE A 69 -10.48 -9.37 -2.11
N MET A 70 -9.20 -9.11 -2.34
CA MET A 70 -8.12 -9.91 -1.75
C MET A 70 -8.12 -9.84 -0.22
N SER A 71 -8.44 -8.68 0.36
CA SER A 71 -8.51 -8.52 1.82
C SER A 71 -9.60 -9.37 2.46
N MET A 72 -10.72 -9.63 1.77
CA MET A 72 -11.78 -10.52 2.27
C MET A 72 -11.26 -11.96 2.42
N LEU A 73 -10.51 -12.46 1.43
CA LEU A 73 -9.91 -13.79 1.47
C LEU A 73 -8.87 -13.90 2.59
N VAL A 74 -7.98 -12.91 2.70
CA VAL A 74 -6.96 -12.86 3.76
C VAL A 74 -7.61 -12.76 5.14
N PHE A 75 -8.69 -11.98 5.28
CA PHE A 75 -9.42 -11.85 6.54
C PHE A 75 -10.01 -13.19 6.99
N VAL A 76 -10.65 -13.95 6.10
CA VAL A 76 -11.19 -15.28 6.41
C VAL A 76 -10.08 -16.25 6.82
N LEU A 77 -8.96 -16.28 6.09
CA LEU A 77 -7.80 -17.10 6.44
C LEU A 77 -7.25 -16.74 7.83
N TRP A 78 -7.06 -15.44 8.09
CA TRP A 78 -6.51 -14.97 9.35
C TRP A 78 -7.46 -15.18 10.52
N TRP A 79 -8.77 -15.10 10.28
CA TRP A 79 -9.80 -15.43 11.26
C TRP A 79 -9.71 -16.90 11.69
N TYR A 80 -9.58 -17.84 10.75
CA TYR A 80 -9.42 -19.26 11.07
C TYR A 80 -8.11 -19.56 11.80
N LEU A 81 -7.00 -18.93 11.38
CA LEU A 81 -5.73 -19.02 12.10
C LEU A 81 -5.87 -18.48 13.53
N GLY A 82 -6.50 -17.32 13.70
CA GLY A 82 -6.80 -16.74 15.01
C GLY A 82 -7.63 -17.69 15.89
N ALA A 83 -8.68 -18.29 15.33
CA ALA A 83 -9.47 -19.29 16.04
C ALA A 83 -8.63 -20.51 16.47
N PHE A 84 -7.77 -21.02 15.59
CA PHE A 84 -6.87 -22.13 15.89
C PHE A 84 -5.84 -21.79 16.98
N PHE A 85 -5.22 -20.61 16.92
CA PHE A 85 -4.26 -20.18 17.94
C PHE A 85 -4.93 -19.92 19.29
N CYS A 86 -6.14 -19.35 19.30
CA CYS A 86 -6.93 -19.16 20.52
C CYS A 86 -7.33 -20.49 21.17
N THR A 87 -7.71 -21.50 20.40
CA THR A 87 -8.02 -22.84 20.94
C THR A 87 -6.75 -23.56 21.42
N ALA A 88 -5.65 -23.50 20.67
CA ALA A 88 -4.37 -24.07 21.11
C ALA A 88 -3.89 -23.43 22.44
N PHE A 89 -4.03 -22.11 22.58
CA PHE A 89 -3.72 -21.41 23.84
C PHE A 89 -4.64 -21.84 24.99
N TYR A 90 -5.94 -22.01 24.72
CA TYR A 90 -6.90 -22.52 25.72
C TYR A 90 -6.56 -23.95 26.18
N TYR A 91 -6.14 -24.83 25.26
CA TYR A 91 -5.72 -26.20 25.59
C TYR A 91 -4.41 -26.24 26.37
N VAL A 92 -3.46 -25.35 26.07
CA VAL A 92 -2.16 -25.29 26.78
C VAL A 92 -2.28 -24.68 28.18
N LYS A 93 -3.17 -23.71 28.38
CA LYS A 93 -3.26 -22.91 29.63
C LYS A 93 -4.49 -23.19 30.51
N GLY A 94 -5.48 -23.93 30.01
CA GLY A 94 -6.72 -24.27 30.70
C GLY A 94 -7.63 -23.08 31.04
N PRO A 95 -8.80 -23.30 31.69
CA PRO A 95 -9.81 -22.26 31.96
C PRO A 95 -9.34 -21.09 32.85
N ARG A 96 -8.17 -21.21 33.49
CA ARG A 96 -7.61 -20.24 34.45
C ARG A 96 -6.30 -19.56 34.00
N GLY A 97 -5.82 -19.82 32.77
CA GLY A 97 -4.81 -19.00 32.11
C GLY A 97 -3.48 -18.81 32.86
N ARG A 98 -3.07 -19.77 33.70
CA ARG A 98 -1.74 -19.77 34.33
C ARG A 98 -0.80 -20.66 33.54
#